data_AF-A0A958LHU1-F1
#
_entry.id   AF-A0A958LHU1-F1
#
_cell.length_a   1.000
_cell.length_b   1.000
_cell.length_c   1.000
_cell.angle_alpha   90.00
_cell.angle_beta   90.00
_cell.angle_gamma   90.00
#
_symmetry.space_group_name_H-M   'P 1'
#
loop_
_entity.id
_entity.type
_entity.pdbx_description
1 polymer ?
#
loop_
_entity_poly.entity_id
_entity_poly.type
_entity_poly.pdbx_seq_one_letter_code
_entity_poly.pdbx_strand_id
1 'polypeptide(L)'
;MRHELAIKNDLELIQHDSFEYFVQEANSTNGLIIDKSAPDWPVSIAATGLALASYPVGVERGFMSRSAAVERTLATLRFFWNSPQGPEPDLEV
;
A
#
# COMPACT_ATOMS: atom_id res chain seq x y z
N MET A 1 -2.00 26.55 -22.01
CA MET A 1 -0.65 26.51 -21.39
C MET A 1 -0.67 26.66 -19.86
N ARG A 2 -1.10 27.79 -19.25
CA ARG A 2 -1.12 27.91 -17.77
C ARG A 2 -2.11 26.96 -17.05
N HIS A 3 -3.33 26.80 -17.58
CA HIS A 3 -4.33 25.89 -16.98
C HIS A 3 -3.93 24.41 -17.06
N GLU A 4 -3.23 24.01 -18.12
CA GLU A 4 -2.79 22.64 -18.33
C GLU A 4 -1.66 22.25 -17.37
N LEU A 5 -0.74 23.17 -17.10
CA LEU A 5 0.30 22.99 -16.09
C LEU A 5 -0.30 22.89 -14.68
N ALA A 6 -1.29 23.73 -14.36
CA ALA A 6 -1.98 23.67 -13.07
C ALA A 6 -2.66 22.30 -12.86
N ILE A 7 -3.44 21.83 -13.83
CA ILE A 7 -4.11 20.52 -13.75
C ILE A 7 -3.09 19.38 -13.59
N LYS A 8 -1.97 19.45 -14.31
CA LYS A 8 -0.94 18.40 -14.24
C LYS A 8 -0.30 18.34 -12.85
N ASN A 9 -0.03 19.50 -12.24
CA ASN A 9 0.48 19.59 -10.89
C ASN A 9 -0.55 19.08 -9.85
N ASP A 10 -1.81 19.46 -10.00
CA ASP A 10 -2.89 19.01 -9.10
C ASP A 10 -3.06 17.49 -9.16
N LEU A 11 -2.97 16.91 -10.37
CA LEU A 11 -3.03 15.45 -10.55
C LEU A 11 -1.83 14.75 -9.89
N GLU A 12 -0.62 15.27 -10.05
CA GLU A 12 0.57 14.70 -9.42
C GLU A 12 0.48 14.74 -7.90
N LEU A 13 -0.03 15.84 -7.33
CA LEU A 13 -0.26 15.98 -5.89
C LEU A 13 -1.27 14.92 -5.39
N ILE A 14 -2.42 14.79 -6.05
CA ILE A 14 -3.45 13.80 -5.66
C ILE A 14 -2.91 12.38 -5.77
N GLN A 15 -2.10 12.09 -6.81
CA GLN A 15 -1.47 10.78 -6.98
C GLN A 15 -0.47 10.48 -5.85
N HIS A 16 0.37 11.45 -5.49
CA HIS A 16 1.32 11.33 -4.39
C HIS A 16 0.60 11.12 -3.06
N ASP A 17 -0.37 11.97 -2.73
CA ASP A 17 -1.11 11.90 -1.46
C ASP A 17 -1.92 10.60 -1.33
N SER A 18 -2.51 10.13 -2.44
CA SER A 18 -3.21 8.84 -2.46
C SER A 18 -2.25 7.66 -2.30
N PHE A 19 -1.04 7.75 -2.86
CA PHE A 19 -0.02 6.72 -2.71
C PHE A 19 0.51 6.66 -1.27
N GLU A 20 0.69 7.82 -0.64
CA GLU A 20 1.23 7.96 0.71
C GLU A 20 0.39 7.19 1.76
N TYR A 21 -0.92 7.06 1.55
CA TYR A 21 -1.77 6.18 2.36
C TYR A 21 -1.19 4.76 2.49
N PHE A 22 -0.74 4.15 1.38
CA PHE A 22 -0.18 2.79 1.39
C PHE A 22 1.22 2.72 2.01
N VAL A 23 1.88 3.86 2.19
CA VAL A 23 3.19 3.95 2.85
C VAL A 23 3.02 4.06 4.36
N GLN A 24 2.08 4.92 4.78
CA GLN A 24 1.80 5.26 6.18
C GLN A 24 0.97 4.20 6.91
N GLU A 25 -0.07 3.68 6.27
CA GLU A 25 -1.01 2.73 6.89
C GLU A 25 -0.54 1.28 6.78
N ALA A 26 0.68 1.06 6.28
CA ALA A 26 1.30 -0.24 6.19
C ALA A 26 1.95 -0.64 7.51
N ASN A 27 1.61 -1.83 8.00
CA ASN A 27 2.39 -2.47 9.04
C ASN A 27 3.75 -2.92 8.47
N SER A 28 4.84 -2.36 8.99
CA SER A 28 6.20 -2.63 8.49
C SER A 28 6.67 -4.08 8.69
N THR A 29 6.04 -4.84 9.58
CA THR A 29 6.44 -6.22 9.91
C THR A 29 5.82 -7.23 8.95
N ASN A 30 4.52 -7.10 8.66
CA ASN A 30 3.79 -8.06 7.82
C ASN A 30 3.27 -7.48 6.50
N GLY A 31 3.45 -6.18 6.27
CA GLY A 31 3.06 -5.50 5.05
C GLY A 31 1.55 -5.43 4.79
N LEU A 32 0.71 -5.70 5.79
CA LEU A 32 -0.73 -5.52 5.71
C LEU A 32 -1.10 -4.04 5.85
N ILE A 33 -2.15 -3.63 5.15
CA ILE A 33 -2.64 -2.25 5.12
C ILE A 33 -3.95 -2.15 5.91
N ILE A 34 -4.07 -1.11 6.73
CA ILE A 34 -5.34 -0.78 7.41
C ILE A 34 -6.42 -0.47 6.36
N ASP A 35 -7.65 -0.93 6.58
CA ASP A 35 -8.74 -0.73 5.60
C ASP A 35 -9.14 0.75 5.44
N LYS A 36 -8.91 1.56 6.47
CA LYS A 36 -9.29 2.97 6.52
C LYS A 36 -8.42 3.76 7.50
N SER A 37 -8.15 5.04 7.19
CA SER A 37 -7.55 6.01 8.12
C SER A 37 -8.52 6.41 9.23
N ALA A 38 -8.79 5.48 10.15
CA ALA A 38 -9.53 5.69 11.38
C ALA A 38 -8.85 4.89 12.50
N PRO A 39 -8.91 5.35 13.76
CA PRO A 39 -8.38 4.58 14.89
C PRO A 39 -9.00 3.18 14.96
N ASP A 40 -8.19 2.20 15.36
CA ASP A 40 -8.61 0.83 15.69
C ASP A 40 -9.37 0.09 14.57
N TRP A 41 -9.01 0.36 13.32
CA TRP A 41 -9.62 -0.31 12.16
C TRP A 41 -8.84 -1.58 11.74
N PRO A 42 -9.53 -2.63 11.26
CA PRO A 42 -8.86 -3.85 10.84
C PRO A 42 -8.03 -3.64 9.57
N VAL A 43 -7.15 -4.60 9.31
CA VAL A 43 -6.41 -4.70 8.05
C VAL A 43 -7.28 -5.24 6.93
N SER A 44 -6.95 -4.89 5.69
CA SER A 44 -7.73 -5.24 4.49
C SER A 44 -6.89 -5.91 3.43
N ILE A 45 -7.32 -7.09 2.99
CA ILE A 45 -6.69 -7.82 1.89
C ILE A 45 -6.81 -7.04 0.58
N ALA A 46 -7.94 -6.35 0.35
CA ALA A 46 -8.15 -5.53 -0.83
C ALA A 46 -7.21 -4.32 -0.86
N ALA A 47 -7.11 -3.59 0.26
CA ALA A 47 -6.17 -2.45 0.38
C ALA A 47 -4.72 -2.92 0.23
N THR A 48 -4.37 -4.07 0.80
CA THR A 48 -3.05 -4.68 0.67
C THR A 48 -2.72 -5.05 -0.79
N GLY A 49 -3.67 -5.64 -1.51
CA GLY A 49 -3.49 -5.93 -2.95
C GLY A 49 -3.30 -4.65 -3.78
N LEU A 50 -4.04 -3.58 -3.47
CA LEU A 50 -3.88 -2.30 -4.15
C LEU A 50 -2.53 -1.64 -3.85
N ALA A 51 -2.02 -1.74 -2.63
CA ALA A 51 -0.68 -1.29 -2.27
C ALA A 51 0.41 -2.01 -3.08
N LEU A 52 0.33 -3.35 -3.17
CA LEU A 52 1.28 -4.13 -3.97
C LEU A 52 1.27 -3.72 -5.45
N ALA A 53 0.09 -3.45 -6.00
CA ALA A 53 -0.05 -2.98 -7.38
C ALA A 53 0.47 -1.53 -7.58
N SER A 54 0.40 -0.69 -6.54
CA SER A 54 0.79 0.72 -6.62
C SER A 54 2.28 0.94 -6.39
N TYR A 55 3.00 0.05 -5.70
CA TYR A 55 4.44 0.23 -5.43
C TYR A 55 5.30 0.43 -6.69
N PRO A 56 5.15 -0.34 -7.79
CA PRO A 56 5.89 -0.05 -9.03
C PRO A 56 5.58 1.34 -9.58
N VAL A 57 4.33 1.79 -9.50
CA VAL A 57 3.93 3.14 -9.93
C VAL A 57 4.62 4.20 -9.07
N GLY A 58 4.63 4.01 -7.74
CA GLY A 58 5.34 4.89 -6.81
C GLY A 58 6.84 4.97 -7.09
N VAL A 59 7.47 3.85 -7.49
CA VAL A 59 8.88 3.81 -7.89
C VAL A 59 9.13 4.61 -9.17
N GLU A 60 8.36 4.35 -10.23
CA GLU A 60 8.52 5.05 -11.53
C GLU A 60 8.22 6.54 -11.43
N ARG A 61 7.36 6.94 -10.48
CA ARG A 61 7.02 8.33 -10.18
C ARG A 61 7.98 9.00 -9.19
N GLY A 62 8.91 8.25 -8.59
CA GLY A 62 9.86 8.77 -7.60
C GLY A 62 9.28 9.01 -6.20
N PHE A 63 8.07 8.51 -5.91
CA PHE A 63 7.43 8.61 -4.59
C PHE A 63 8.03 7.63 -3.57
N MET A 64 8.63 6.53 -4.04
CA MET A 64 9.28 5.52 -3.22
C MET A 64 10.54 4.98 -3.89
N SER A 65 11.57 4.65 -3.13
CA SER A 65 12.74 3.97 -3.68
C SER A 65 12.42 2.53 -4.07
N ARG A 66 13.08 2.02 -5.11
CA ARG A 66 12.92 0.62 -5.53
C ARG A 66 13.24 -0.37 -4.41
N SER A 67 14.23 -0.09 -3.57
CA SER A 67 14.57 -0.95 -2.43
C SER A 67 13.45 -1.00 -1.40
N ALA A 68 12.86 0.15 -1.04
CA ALA A 68 11.74 0.20 -0.11
C ALA A 68 10.50 -0.55 -0.65
N ALA A 69 10.23 -0.44 -1.95
CA ALA A 69 9.15 -1.19 -2.59
C ALA A 69 9.39 -2.72 -2.51
N VAL A 70 10.62 -3.17 -2.75
CA VAL A 70 11.00 -4.59 -2.66
C VAL A 70 10.88 -5.10 -1.22
N GLU A 71 11.37 -4.35 -0.24
CA GLU A 71 11.30 -4.72 1.18
C GLU A 71 9.84 -4.91 1.63
N ARG A 72 8.97 -3.93 1.33
CA ARG A 72 7.54 -4.00 1.65
C ARG A 72 6.86 -5.18 0.96
N THR A 73 7.10 -5.35 -0.35
CA THR A 73 6.54 -6.46 -1.12
C THR A 73 6.95 -7.82 -0.54
N LEU A 74 8.23 -7.99 -0.21
CA LEU A 74 8.72 -9.25 0.37
C LEU A 74 8.15 -9.51 1.75
N ALA A 75 7.98 -8.48 2.59
CA ALA A 75 7.33 -8.64 3.89
C ALA A 75 5.90 -9.18 3.73
N THR A 76 5.09 -8.57 2.85
CA THR A 76 3.71 -9.00 2.58
C THR A 76 3.64 -10.42 2.02
N LEU A 77 4.45 -10.73 1.01
CA LEU A 77 4.43 -12.06 0.38
C LEU A 77 4.91 -13.15 1.34
N ARG A 78 5.93 -12.88 2.15
CA ARG A 78 6.40 -13.83 3.17
C ARG A 78 5.38 -14.02 4.27
N PHE A 79 4.67 -12.96 4.68
CA PHE A 79 3.58 -13.10 5.64
C PHE A 79 2.52 -14.07 5.10
N PHE A 80 1.95 -13.78 3.92
CA PHE A 80 0.92 -14.66 3.36
C PHE A 80 1.41 -16.09 3.11
N TRP A 81 2.65 -16.26 2.64
CA TRP A 81 3.21 -17.58 2.41
C TRP A 81 3.30 -18.44 3.69
N ASN A 82 3.59 -17.80 4.84
CA ASN A 82 3.73 -18.50 6.12
C ASN A 82 2.43 -18.52 6.95
N SER A 83 1.39 -17.77 6.54
CA SER A 83 0.10 -17.77 7.21
C SER A 83 -0.70 -19.03 6.89
N PRO A 84 -1.56 -19.51 7.82
CA PRO A 84 -2.50 -20.59 7.54
C PRO A 84 -3.30 -20.34 6.26
N GLN A 85 -3.47 -21.38 5.45
CA GLN A 85 -4.23 -21.34 4.21
C GLN A 85 -5.28 -22.46 4.26
N GLY A 86 -6.54 -22.15 3.98
CA GLY A 86 -7.59 -23.16 3.96
C GLY A 86 -8.99 -22.58 4.16
N PRO A 87 -10.03 -23.43 4.09
CA PRO A 87 -11.41 -23.03 4.31
C PRO A 87 -11.77 -22.88 5.80
N GLU A 88 -10.84 -23.24 6.72
CA GLU A 88 -11.04 -23.09 8.14
C GLU A 88 -11.23 -21.61 8.51
N PRO A 89 -12.11 -21.29 9.47
CA PRO A 89 -12.26 -19.92 9.94
C PRO A 89 -10.95 -19.42 10.56
N ASP A 90 -10.71 -18.11 10.44
CA ASP A 90 -9.60 -17.44 11.10
C ASP A 90 -9.63 -17.78 12.60
N LEU A 91 -8.46 -18.09 13.18
CA LEU A 91 -8.35 -18.35 14.61
C LEU A 91 -8.78 -17.09 15.36
N GLU A 92 -9.84 -17.18 16.17
CA GLU A 92 -10.19 -16.14 17.13
C GLU A 92 -9.01 -15.97 18.11
N VAL A 93 -8.28 -14.86 17.99
CA VAL A 93 -7.26 -14.40 18.94
C VAL A 93 -7.69 -13.08 19.56
#